data_AF-A0A1J8QHM4-F1
#
_entry.id   AF-A0A1J8QHM4-F1
#
_cell.length_a   1.000
_cell.length_b   1.000
_cell.length_c   1.000
_cell.angle_alpha   90.00
_cell.angle_beta   90.00
_cell.angle_gamma   90.00
#
_symmetry.space_group_name_H-M   'P 1'
#
loop_
_entity.id
_entity.type
_entity.pdbx_description
1 polymer ?
#
loop_
_entity_poly.entity_id
_entity_poly.type
_entity_poly.pdbx_seq_one_letter_code
_entity_poly.pdbx_strand_id
1 'polypeptide(L)'
;MNAHCSVSDIETEALIVTLSLIDIQDVEASRKGKSREDAALTDEEVAFNIQAENMKTSLATLQDYRFALSIDEALQADTATLSAISTINQAELDDHLAALALERGHDLPFRTHSQRLLERTELLSEFGSTTTSNTDITDVVEPNSDEGVEIFCIPHHGGQTASPEAMNCIICGDPARPSAHGIYASQWMKRFTPYDAAVSPSLSRVSSHSFHWT
;
A
#
# COMPACT_ATOMS: atom_id res chain seq x y z
N MET A 1 20.71 -5.63 3.51
CA MET A 1 20.28 -6.91 2.90
C MET A 1 18.88 -7.17 3.41
N ASN A 2 17.86 -6.75 2.67
CA ASN A 2 16.47 -7.04 3.02
C ASN A 2 16.16 -8.41 2.41
N ALA A 3 16.07 -9.44 3.24
CA ALA A 3 15.56 -10.72 2.77
C ALA A 3 14.08 -10.51 2.43
N HIS A 4 13.74 -10.52 1.14
CA HIS A 4 12.34 -10.60 0.73
C HIS A 4 11.86 -12.01 1.07
N CYS A 5 11.04 -12.10 2.12
CA CYS A 5 10.27 -13.31 2.41
C CYS A 5 9.17 -13.39 1.35
N SER A 6 9.23 -14.38 0.46
CA SER A 6 8.22 -14.54 -0.58
C SER A 6 6.89 -15.04 0.03
N VAL A 7 5.76 -14.85 -0.66
CA VAL A 7 4.47 -15.39 -0.20
C VAL A 7 4.55 -16.91 0.05
N SER A 8 5.28 -17.63 -0.80
CA SER A 8 5.53 -19.07 -0.64
C SER A 8 6.27 -19.42 0.65
N ASP A 9 7.20 -18.56 1.09
CA ASP A 9 7.96 -18.80 2.33
C ASP A 9 7.04 -18.67 3.55
N ILE A 10 6.12 -17.70 3.53
CA ILE A 10 5.14 -17.48 4.60
C ILE A 10 4.19 -18.66 4.73
N GLU A 11 3.67 -19.17 3.60
CA GLU A 11 2.75 -20.30 3.59
C GLU A 11 3.44 -21.58 4.07
N THR A 12 4.68 -21.78 3.66
CA THR A 12 5.51 -22.90 4.12
C THR A 12 5.76 -22.82 5.62
N GLU A 13 6.11 -21.65 6.14
CA GLU A 13 6.33 -21.44 7.58
C GLU A 13 5.03 -21.64 8.37
N ALA A 14 3.91 -21.11 7.89
CA ALA A 14 2.60 -21.27 8.53
C ALA A 14 2.18 -22.75 8.59
N LEU A 15 2.47 -23.52 7.54
CA LEU A 15 2.24 -24.96 7.52
C LEU A 15 3.10 -25.68 8.57
N ILE A 16 4.39 -25.37 8.66
CA ILE A 16 5.31 -25.96 9.65
C ILE A 16 4.82 -25.68 11.09
N VAL A 17 4.44 -24.44 11.38
CA VAL A 17 3.91 -24.04 12.69
C VAL A 17 2.60 -24.77 13.00
N THR A 18 1.72 -24.92 12.02
CA THR A 18 0.45 -25.65 12.18
C THR A 18 0.68 -27.13 12.48
N LEU A 19 1.58 -27.80 11.75
CA LEU A 19 1.93 -29.20 12.00
C LEU A 19 2.53 -29.36 13.41
N SER A 20 3.39 -28.44 13.83
CA SER A 20 3.98 -28.47 15.17
C SER A 20 2.93 -28.32 16.28
N LEU A 21 1.87 -27.52 16.06
CA LEU A 21 0.74 -27.42 16.98
C LEU A 21 -0.08 -28.72 17.05
N ILE A 22 -0.28 -29.40 15.92
CA ILE A 22 -0.96 -30.69 15.87
C ILE A 22 -0.17 -31.73 16.66
N ASP A 23 1.16 -31.76 16.50
CA ASP A 23 2.03 -32.68 17.25
C ASP A 23 1.92 -32.48 18.77
N ILE A 24 1.88 -31.22 19.24
CA ILE A 24 1.66 -30.91 20.66
C ILE A 24 0.30 -31.41 21.13
N GLN A 25 -0.76 -31.17 20.35
CA GLN A 25 -2.13 -31.62 20.67
C GLN A 25 -2.22 -33.15 20.75
N ASP A 26 -1.55 -33.87 19.85
CA ASP A 26 -1.54 -35.33 19.84
C ASP A 26 -0.80 -35.89 21.08
N VAL A 27 0.32 -35.27 21.46
CA VAL A 27 1.04 -35.61 22.69
C VAL A 27 0.17 -35.37 23.92
N GLU A 28 -0.51 -34.23 24.01
CA GLU A 28 -1.44 -33.92 25.11
C GLU A 28 -2.63 -34.88 25.16
N ALA A 29 -3.23 -35.20 24.01
CA ALA A 29 -4.34 -36.13 23.89
C ALA A 29 -3.94 -37.55 24.36
N SER A 30 -2.72 -37.99 24.05
CA SER A 30 -2.20 -39.30 24.49
C SER A 30 -1.96 -39.41 26.00
N ARG A 31 -1.85 -38.27 26.71
CA ARG A 31 -1.63 -38.19 28.16
C ARG A 31 -2.94 -38.11 28.96
N LYS A 32 -4.02 -37.64 28.33
CA LYS A 32 -5.37 -37.58 28.93
C LYS A 32 -5.82 -39.00 29.34
N GLY A 33 -5.85 -39.27 30.64
CA GLY A 33 -6.27 -40.56 31.22
C GLY A 33 -5.29 -41.21 32.18
N LYS A 34 -4.07 -40.66 32.36
CA LYS A 34 -3.10 -41.16 33.36
C LYS A 34 -2.97 -40.28 34.60
N SER A 35 -3.37 -39.01 34.52
CA SER A 35 -3.29 -38.07 35.64
C SER A 35 -4.64 -37.84 36.31
N ARG A 36 -4.62 -37.59 37.62
CA ARG A 36 -5.82 -37.17 38.39
C ARG A 36 -6.06 -35.69 38.13
N GLU A 37 -7.33 -35.28 38.08
CA GLU A 37 -7.71 -33.87 37.83
C GLU A 37 -7.14 -32.90 38.89
N ASP A 38 -6.86 -33.39 40.10
CA ASP A 38 -6.29 -32.58 41.20
C ASP A 38 -4.75 -32.51 41.19
N ALA A 39 -4.08 -33.18 40.25
CA ALA A 39 -2.62 -33.13 40.17
C ALA A 39 -2.15 -31.78 39.61
N ALA A 40 -1.13 -31.20 40.23
CA ALA A 40 -0.47 -30.03 39.68
C ALA A 40 0.13 -30.34 38.29
N LEU A 41 0.08 -29.36 37.38
CA LEU A 41 0.71 -29.45 36.07
C LEU A 41 2.19 -29.80 36.21
N THR A 42 2.68 -30.75 35.41
CA THR A 42 4.10 -31.07 35.38
C THR A 42 4.87 -30.00 34.60
N ASP A 43 6.16 -29.86 34.87
CA ASP A 43 7.02 -28.89 34.18
C ASP A 43 6.97 -29.09 32.64
N GLU A 44 6.84 -30.34 32.17
CA GLU A 44 6.67 -30.64 30.76
C GLU A 44 5.34 -30.13 30.19
N GLU A 45 4.25 -30.24 30.94
CA GLU A 45 2.94 -29.72 30.52
C GLU A 45 2.94 -28.19 30.46
N VAL A 46 3.61 -27.54 31.41
CA VAL A 46 3.83 -26.09 31.36
C VAL A 46 4.66 -25.70 30.13
N ALA A 47 5.73 -26.44 29.83
CA ALA A 47 6.55 -26.20 28.65
C ALA A 47 5.76 -26.35 27.34
N PHE A 48 4.92 -27.38 27.21
CA PHE A 48 4.06 -27.56 26.03
C PHE A 48 3.04 -26.43 25.87
N ASN A 49 2.41 -26.00 26.96
CA ASN A 49 1.47 -24.88 26.93
C ASN A 49 2.14 -23.60 26.42
N ILE A 50 3.33 -23.25 26.95
CA ILE A 50 4.09 -22.09 26.51
C ILE A 50 4.47 -22.22 25.03
N GLN A 51 4.92 -23.40 24.60
CA GLN A 51 5.29 -23.63 23.21
C GLN A 51 4.09 -23.49 22.26
N ALA A 52 2.93 -24.01 22.66
CA ALA A 52 1.68 -23.89 21.90
C ALA A 52 1.22 -22.42 21.81
N GLU A 53 1.31 -21.65 22.89
CA GLU A 53 1.00 -20.21 22.87
C GLU A 53 1.95 -19.44 21.94
N ASN A 54 3.24 -19.73 21.97
CA ASN A 54 4.23 -19.12 21.08
C ASN A 54 3.94 -19.44 19.61
N MET A 55 3.60 -20.69 19.30
CA MET A 55 3.26 -21.11 17.94
C MET A 55 1.95 -20.46 17.44
N LYS A 56 0.93 -20.35 18.29
CA LYS A 56 -0.30 -19.61 17.95
C LYS A 56 -0.01 -18.14 17.64
N THR A 57 0.86 -17.51 18.43
CA THR A 57 1.29 -16.13 18.20
C THR A 57 2.06 -15.97 16.90
N SER A 58 2.96 -16.92 16.60
CA SER A 58 3.70 -16.96 15.34
C SER A 58 2.75 -17.11 14.14
N LEU A 59 1.76 -18.00 14.23
CA LEU A 59 0.76 -18.21 13.18
C LEU A 59 -0.07 -16.94 12.92
N ALA A 60 -0.53 -16.24 13.97
CA ALA A 60 -1.21 -14.96 13.83
C ALA A 60 -0.33 -13.91 13.12
N THR A 61 0.95 -13.86 13.49
CA THR A 61 1.93 -12.94 12.85
C THR A 61 2.10 -13.24 11.36
N LEU A 62 2.18 -14.51 10.98
CA LEU A 62 2.29 -14.92 9.57
C LEU A 62 1.02 -14.57 8.77
N GLN A 63 -0.15 -14.69 9.39
CA GLN A 63 -1.42 -14.27 8.78
C GLN A 63 -1.47 -12.76 8.55
N ASP A 64 -1.05 -11.97 9.53
CA ASP A 64 -0.96 -10.51 9.40
C ASP A 64 0.01 -10.11 8.27
N TYR A 65 1.14 -10.81 8.17
CA TYR A 65 2.12 -10.55 7.11
C TYR A 65 1.57 -10.88 5.72
N ARG A 66 0.91 -12.03 5.57
CA ARG A 66 0.20 -12.38 4.32
C ARG A 66 -0.85 -11.33 3.95
N PHE A 67 -1.62 -10.87 4.93
CA PHE A 67 -2.63 -9.83 4.71
C PHE A 67 -1.98 -8.51 4.24
N ALA A 68 -0.88 -8.09 4.86
CA ALA A 68 -0.14 -6.91 4.45
C ALA A 68 0.36 -7.00 3.01
N LEU A 69 0.89 -8.15 2.59
CA LEU A 69 1.31 -8.37 1.20
C LEU A 69 0.14 -8.29 0.22
N SER A 70 -1.02 -8.85 0.58
CA SER A 70 -2.20 -8.76 -0.29
C SER A 70 -2.68 -7.31 -0.50
N ILE A 71 -2.51 -6.44 0.51
CA ILE A 71 -2.80 -5.00 0.36
C ILE A 71 -1.78 -4.34 -0.56
N ASP A 72 -0.50 -4.67 -0.40
CA ASP A 72 0.58 -4.11 -1.23
C ASP A 72 0.39 -4.48 -2.71
N GLU A 73 0.07 -5.74 -2.99
CA GLU A 73 -0.24 -6.23 -4.34
C GLU A 73 -1.47 -5.53 -4.93
N ALA A 74 -2.54 -5.33 -4.14
CA ALA A 74 -3.73 -4.60 -4.58
C ALA A 74 -3.41 -3.13 -4.92
N LEU A 75 -2.62 -2.45 -4.09
CA LEU A 75 -2.19 -1.07 -4.35
C LEU A 75 -1.31 -0.98 -5.60
N GLN A 76 -0.43 -1.95 -5.81
CA GLN A 76 0.41 -2.00 -7.00
C GLN A 76 -0.44 -2.17 -8.27
N ALA A 77 -1.44 -3.06 -8.23
CA ALA A 77 -2.38 -3.25 -9.34
C ALA A 77 -3.17 -1.97 -9.64
N ASP A 78 -3.61 -1.23 -8.61
CA ASP A 78 -4.40 -0.01 -8.76
C ASP A 78 -3.57 1.23 -9.12
N THR A 79 -2.24 1.17 -9.01
CA THR A 79 -1.34 2.33 -9.21
C THR A 79 -1.52 2.97 -10.59
N ALA A 80 -1.64 2.17 -11.64
CA ALA A 80 -1.84 2.67 -13.00
C ALA A 80 -3.17 3.44 -13.11
N THR A 81 -4.26 2.87 -12.62
CA THR A 81 -5.59 3.49 -12.63
C THR A 81 -5.62 4.78 -11.81
N LEU A 82 -5.06 4.77 -10.60
CA LEU A 82 -4.99 5.95 -9.75
C LEU A 82 -4.14 7.06 -10.39
N SER A 83 -3.04 6.72 -11.07
CA SER A 83 -2.22 7.70 -11.79
C SER A 83 -2.96 8.31 -12.99
N ALA A 84 -3.77 7.51 -13.70
CA ALA A 84 -4.59 7.98 -14.80
C ALA A 84 -5.67 8.96 -14.31
N ILE A 85 -6.42 8.58 -13.25
CA ILE A 85 -7.43 9.45 -12.62
C ILE A 85 -6.81 10.75 -12.12
N SER A 86 -5.65 10.66 -11.46
CA SER A 86 -4.90 11.84 -10.99
C SER A 86 -4.56 12.79 -12.14
N THR A 87 -4.10 12.24 -13.27
CA THR A 87 -3.80 13.03 -14.48
C THR A 87 -5.05 13.71 -15.04
N ILE A 88 -6.17 12.97 -15.12
CA ILE A 88 -7.46 13.51 -15.59
C ILE A 88 -7.89 14.70 -14.72
N ASN A 89 -7.94 14.50 -13.40
CA ASN A 89 -8.34 15.54 -12.45
C ASN A 89 -7.47 16.80 -12.57
N GLN A 90 -6.15 16.63 -12.76
CA GLN A 90 -5.25 17.76 -12.94
C GLN A 90 -5.55 18.52 -14.24
N ALA A 91 -5.80 17.82 -15.34
CA ALA A 91 -6.13 18.45 -16.61
C ALA A 91 -7.48 19.20 -16.53
N GLU A 92 -8.49 18.63 -15.87
CA GLU A 92 -9.78 19.30 -15.64
C GLU A 92 -9.62 20.61 -14.86
N LEU A 93 -8.78 20.61 -13.82
CA LEU A 93 -8.44 21.82 -13.06
C LEU A 93 -7.74 22.86 -13.95
N ASP A 94 -6.80 22.44 -14.78
CA ASP A 94 -6.07 23.30 -15.69
C ASP A 94 -7.01 23.92 -16.75
N ASP A 95 -7.93 23.14 -17.30
CA ASP A 95 -8.97 23.58 -18.23
C ASP A 95 -9.91 24.60 -17.59
N HIS A 96 -10.34 24.35 -16.36
CA HIS A 96 -11.16 25.30 -15.60
C HIS A 96 -10.43 26.64 -15.39
N LEU A 97 -9.13 26.60 -15.05
CA LEU A 97 -8.34 27.82 -14.90
C LEU A 97 -8.15 28.57 -16.23
N ALA A 98 -7.96 27.84 -17.33
CA ALA A 98 -7.86 28.42 -18.66
C ALA A 98 -9.18 29.11 -19.06
N ALA A 99 -10.33 28.46 -18.80
CA ALA A 99 -11.65 29.03 -19.05
C ALA A 99 -11.88 30.33 -18.24
N LEU A 100 -11.50 30.36 -16.97
CA LEU A 100 -11.57 31.57 -16.13
C LEU A 100 -10.66 32.69 -16.63
N ALA A 101 -9.47 32.37 -17.16
CA ALA A 101 -8.57 33.36 -17.75
C ALA A 101 -9.20 33.98 -19.00
N LEU A 102 -9.80 33.14 -19.85
CA LEU A 102 -10.51 33.56 -21.06
C LEU A 102 -11.71 34.47 -20.72
N GLU A 103 -12.53 34.11 -19.73
CA GLU A 103 -13.68 34.90 -19.27
C GLU A 103 -13.27 36.31 -18.84
N ARG A 104 -12.09 36.44 -18.20
CA ARG A 104 -11.55 37.71 -17.73
C ARG A 104 -10.81 38.51 -18.80
N GLY A 105 -10.69 37.98 -20.02
CA GLY A 105 -9.92 38.60 -21.09
C GLY A 105 -8.40 38.59 -20.85
N HIS A 106 -7.91 37.66 -20.03
CA HIS A 106 -6.49 37.42 -19.88
C HIS A 106 -5.97 36.47 -20.97
N ASP A 107 -4.66 36.46 -21.18
CA ASP A 107 -4.02 35.47 -22.05
C ASP A 107 -4.24 34.06 -21.49
N LEU A 108 -4.49 33.10 -22.40
CA LEU A 108 -4.66 31.71 -22.04
C LEU A 108 -3.35 31.16 -21.45
N PRO A 109 -3.41 30.38 -20.35
CA PRO A 109 -2.23 29.72 -19.81
C PRO A 109 -1.67 28.72 -20.82
N PHE A 110 -0.37 28.45 -20.73
CA PHE A 110 0.26 27.41 -21.54
C PHE A 110 -0.33 26.05 -21.17
N ARG A 111 -0.48 25.20 -22.19
CA ARG A 111 -0.95 23.84 -22.01
C ARG A 111 0.01 23.04 -21.12
N THR A 112 -0.53 22.41 -20.09
CA THR A 112 0.23 21.62 -19.11
C THR A 112 0.59 20.23 -19.63
N HIS A 113 1.45 19.51 -18.92
CA HIS A 113 1.74 18.10 -19.23
C HIS A 113 0.48 17.23 -19.18
N SER A 114 -0.38 17.38 -18.17
CA SER A 114 -1.60 16.58 -18.01
C SER A 114 -2.57 16.76 -19.18
N GLN A 115 -2.83 18.00 -19.60
CA GLN A 115 -3.64 18.31 -20.78
C GLN A 115 -3.04 17.67 -22.06
N ARG A 116 -1.72 17.79 -22.25
CA ARG A 116 -1.02 17.15 -23.39
C ARG A 116 -1.10 15.63 -23.35
N LEU A 117 -1.07 15.03 -22.16
CA LEU A 117 -1.12 13.58 -21.99
C LEU A 117 -2.52 13.07 -22.36
N LEU A 118 -3.59 13.73 -21.90
CA LEU A 118 -4.97 13.35 -22.27
C LEU A 118 -5.22 13.40 -23.77
N GLU A 119 -4.76 14.45 -24.45
CA GLU A 119 -4.93 14.57 -25.91
C GLU A 119 -4.21 13.49 -26.71
N ARG A 120 -3.12 12.93 -26.15
CA ARG A 120 -2.46 11.76 -26.74
C ARG A 120 -3.21 10.48 -26.42
N THR A 121 -3.80 10.39 -25.22
CA THR A 121 -4.54 9.22 -24.75
C THR A 121 -5.92 9.09 -25.40
N GLU A 122 -6.52 10.15 -25.95
CA GLU A 122 -7.76 10.08 -26.74
C GLU A 122 -7.66 9.16 -27.98
N LEU A 123 -6.45 8.77 -28.40
CA LEU A 123 -6.23 7.74 -29.43
C LEU A 123 -6.24 6.29 -28.91
N LEU A 124 -6.30 6.08 -27.59
CA LEU A 124 -6.32 4.78 -26.91
C LEU A 124 -7.70 4.42 -26.30
N SER A 125 -8.77 5.09 -26.75
CA SER A 125 -10.18 4.75 -26.46
C SER A 125 -10.63 3.35 -26.97
N GLU A 126 -9.67 2.44 -27.17
CA GLU A 126 -9.85 1.02 -27.47
C GLU A 126 -9.70 0.14 -26.20
N PHE A 127 -9.35 0.72 -25.04
CA PHE A 127 -9.29 0.00 -23.76
C PHE A 127 -10.65 -0.32 -23.12
N GLY A 128 -11.76 -0.02 -23.81
CA GLY A 128 -13.12 -0.37 -23.38
C GLY A 128 -13.63 -1.75 -23.81
N SER A 129 -12.86 -2.55 -24.56
CA SER A 129 -13.39 -3.78 -25.19
C SER A 129 -13.04 -5.12 -24.54
N THR A 130 -12.28 -5.17 -23.44
CA THR A 130 -12.15 -6.41 -22.65
C THR A 130 -13.15 -6.41 -21.50
N THR A 131 -14.43 -6.49 -21.86
CA THR A 131 -15.42 -7.13 -20.99
C THR A 131 -15.04 -8.61 -20.94
N THR A 132 -14.26 -9.01 -19.94
CA THR A 132 -14.15 -10.41 -19.51
C THR A 132 -15.53 -10.82 -19.01
N SER A 133 -16.35 -11.36 -19.91
CA SER A 133 -17.54 -12.11 -19.51
C SER A 133 -17.06 -13.39 -18.83
N ASN A 134 -17.09 -13.39 -17.51
CA ASN A 134 -16.88 -14.61 -16.72
C ASN A 134 -18.09 -15.53 -16.92
N THR A 135 -18.00 -16.42 -17.90
CA THR A 135 -18.68 -17.71 -17.87
C THR A 135 -17.64 -18.79 -17.61
N ASP A 136 -17.68 -19.31 -16.38
CA ASP A 136 -17.66 -20.75 -16.10
C ASP A 136 -16.53 -21.57 -16.74
N ILE A 137 -15.45 -21.81 -16.00
CA ILE A 137 -14.62 -23.03 -16.09
C ILE A 137 -13.97 -23.25 -14.71
N THR A 138 -14.45 -24.28 -14.02
CA THR A 138 -13.64 -25.07 -13.09
C THR A 138 -12.58 -25.81 -13.91
N ASP A 139 -11.33 -25.34 -13.89
CA ASP A 139 -10.22 -26.25 -14.17
C ASP A 139 -8.95 -25.79 -13.45
N VAL A 140 -8.33 -26.76 -12.80
CA VAL A 140 -7.13 -26.62 -11.99
C VAL A 140 -5.95 -26.61 -12.96
N VAL A 141 -5.37 -25.44 -13.20
CA VAL A 141 -4.11 -25.32 -13.95
C VAL A 141 -3.02 -24.82 -13.00
N GLU A 142 -2.02 -25.68 -12.78
CA GLU A 142 -0.77 -25.36 -12.10
C GLU A 142 -0.07 -24.17 -12.79
N PRO A 143 0.44 -23.18 -12.03
CA PRO A 143 1.23 -22.12 -12.63
C PRO A 143 2.65 -22.63 -12.90
N ASN A 144 2.97 -22.79 -14.19
CA ASN A 144 4.33 -22.94 -14.65
C ASN A 144 5.13 -21.66 -14.39
N SER A 145 6.26 -21.87 -13.74
CA SER A 145 7.39 -20.96 -13.60
C SER A 145 7.86 -20.41 -14.95
N ASP A 146 8.49 -19.23 -14.86
CA ASP A 146 9.49 -18.70 -15.80
C ASP A 146 8.96 -17.71 -16.86
N GLU A 147 8.77 -16.46 -16.45
CA GLU A 147 8.93 -15.29 -17.33
C GLU A 147 9.72 -14.22 -16.55
N GLY A 148 10.99 -14.07 -16.89
CA GLY A 148 11.90 -13.10 -16.30
C GLY A 148 11.48 -11.68 -16.64
N VAL A 149 11.01 -10.95 -15.62
CA VAL A 149 10.87 -9.49 -15.71
C VAL A 149 12.29 -8.90 -15.66
N GLU A 150 12.81 -8.50 -16.82
CA GLU A 150 14.02 -7.70 -16.90
C GLU A 150 13.79 -6.36 -16.17
N ILE A 151 14.30 -6.28 -14.95
CA ILE A 151 14.46 -5.04 -14.22
C ILE A 151 15.46 -4.19 -15.02
N PHE A 152 14.95 -3.21 -15.76
CA PHE A 152 15.76 -2.17 -16.37
C PHE A 152 16.42 -1.34 -15.27
N CYS A 153 17.67 -1.68 -14.95
CA CYS A 153 18.55 -0.84 -14.15
C CYS A 153 18.74 0.51 -14.85
N ILE A 154 18.22 1.56 -14.25
CA ILE A 154 18.45 2.94 -14.68
C ILE A 154 19.96 3.23 -14.56
N PRO A 155 20.66 3.63 -15.63
CA PRO A 155 22.08 3.95 -15.56
C PRO A 155 22.31 5.16 -14.66
N HIS A 156 23.14 5.01 -13.63
CA HIS A 156 23.71 6.14 -12.92
C HIS A 156 24.69 6.87 -13.85
N HIS A 157 24.21 7.91 -14.53
CA HIS A 157 25.06 8.81 -15.30
C HIS A 157 25.97 9.61 -14.37
N GLY A 158 27.27 9.28 -14.44
CA GLY A 158 28.33 10.09 -13.87
C GLY A 158 28.47 11.43 -14.59
N GLY A 159 28.65 12.47 -13.77
CA GLY A 159 29.26 13.76 -14.06
C GLY A 159 29.14 14.30 -15.49
N GLN A 160 28.10 15.10 -15.75
CA GLN A 160 28.08 16.03 -16.87
C GLN A 160 28.21 17.47 -16.36
N THR A 161 29.10 18.20 -17.02
CA THR A 161 29.42 19.60 -16.83
C THR A 161 28.22 20.50 -17.12
N ALA A 162 27.98 21.46 -16.22
CA ALA A 162 26.80 22.31 -16.14
C ALA A 162 26.51 23.14 -17.40
N SER A 163 25.47 22.74 -18.13
CA SER A 163 24.55 23.65 -18.83
C SER A 163 23.28 23.76 -17.96
N PRO A 164 22.62 24.93 -17.84
CA PRO A 164 21.39 25.06 -17.06
C PRO A 164 20.24 24.33 -17.76
N GLU A 165 20.21 23.01 -17.62
CA GLU A 165 19.05 22.19 -17.97
C GLU A 165 17.87 22.65 -17.12
N ALA A 166 16.77 22.96 -17.80
CA ALA A 166 15.52 23.31 -17.14
C ALA A 166 15.10 22.14 -16.22
N MET A 167 15.12 22.36 -14.91
CA MET A 167 14.63 21.36 -13.96
C MET A 167 13.13 21.16 -14.18
N ASN A 168 12.72 19.95 -14.50
CA ASN A 168 11.30 19.61 -14.53
C ASN A 168 10.79 19.47 -13.09
N CYS A 169 9.56 19.93 -12.83
CA CYS A 169 8.89 19.72 -11.56
C CYS A 169 8.68 18.21 -11.35
N ILE A 170 9.16 17.67 -10.23
CA ILE A 170 9.01 16.23 -9.91
C ILE A 170 7.53 15.84 -9.72
N ILE A 171 6.67 16.80 -9.36
CA ILE A 171 5.26 16.54 -9.07
C ILE A 171 4.42 16.51 -10.36
N CYS A 172 4.62 17.46 -11.27
CA CYS A 172 3.79 17.58 -12.48
C CYS A 172 4.53 17.35 -13.81
N GLY A 173 5.85 17.15 -13.78
CA GLY A 173 6.67 16.96 -14.98
C GLY A 173 6.87 18.20 -15.85
N ASP A 174 6.24 19.32 -15.52
CA ASP A 174 6.37 20.56 -16.29
C ASP A 174 7.72 21.25 -16.04
N PRO A 175 8.32 21.87 -17.07
CA PRO A 175 9.59 22.58 -16.92
C PRO A 175 9.41 23.75 -15.95
N ALA A 176 10.19 23.77 -14.87
CA ALA A 176 10.23 24.91 -13.96
C ALA A 176 10.79 26.10 -14.72
N ARG A 177 9.91 27.02 -15.17
CA ARG A 177 10.39 28.25 -15.78
C ARG A 177 11.17 29.03 -14.71
N PRO A 178 12.43 29.38 -14.94
CA PRO A 178 13.09 30.37 -14.11
C PRO A 178 12.27 31.66 -14.26
N SER A 179 11.58 32.06 -13.19
CA SER A 179 10.74 33.25 -13.25
C SER A 179 11.63 34.44 -13.59
N ALA A 180 11.47 35.03 -14.78
CA ALA A 180 12.20 36.23 -15.18
C ALA A 180 11.87 37.44 -14.26
N HIS A 181 10.83 37.32 -13.43
CA HIS A 181 10.50 38.24 -12.36
C HIS A 181 10.53 37.50 -11.02
N GLY A 182 11.61 37.65 -10.26
CA GLY A 182 11.80 37.08 -8.92
C GLY A 182 10.87 37.66 -7.85
N ILE A 183 9.55 37.73 -8.08
CA ILE A 183 8.59 38.32 -7.13
C ILE A 183 7.29 37.48 -6.93
N TYR A 184 6.94 36.51 -7.78
CA TYR A 184 5.63 35.82 -7.68
C TYR A 184 5.60 34.47 -6.93
N ALA A 185 6.67 34.06 -6.25
CA ALA A 185 6.62 32.86 -5.39
C ALA A 185 5.75 33.04 -4.12
N SER A 186 5.30 34.25 -3.81
CA SER A 186 4.61 34.57 -2.55
C SER A 186 3.08 34.48 -2.59
N GLN A 187 2.47 34.19 -3.74
CA GLN A 187 1.00 34.18 -3.87
C GLN A 187 0.37 32.78 -3.84
N TRP A 188 1.09 31.74 -4.27
CA TRP A 188 0.60 30.35 -4.23
C TRP A 188 0.77 29.68 -2.86
N MET A 189 1.75 30.10 -2.03
CA MET A 189 1.88 29.62 -0.65
C MET A 189 0.85 30.20 0.33
N LYS A 190 0.10 31.23 -0.04
CA LYS A 190 -0.91 31.85 0.86
C LYS A 190 -2.23 31.08 0.96
N ARG A 191 -2.40 29.98 0.21
CA ARG A 191 -3.61 29.14 0.26
C ARG A 191 -3.50 27.88 1.11
N PHE A 192 -2.30 27.54 1.60
CA PHE A 192 -2.13 26.57 2.68
C PHE A 192 -2.05 27.32 4.02
N THR A 193 -3.13 28.00 4.41
CA THR A 193 -3.33 28.23 5.84
C THR A 193 -3.65 26.88 6.46
N PRO A 194 -2.88 26.39 7.44
CA PRO A 194 -3.28 25.20 8.18
C PRO A 194 -4.67 25.48 8.75
N TYR A 195 -5.60 24.59 8.45
CA TYR A 195 -6.91 24.55 9.07
C TYR A 195 -6.72 24.74 10.57
N ASP A 196 -7.29 25.82 11.13
CA ASP A 196 -7.30 26.10 12.55
C ASP A 196 -7.81 24.86 13.30
N ALA A 197 -6.90 24.17 13.97
CA ALA A 197 -7.18 23.14 14.94
C ALA A 197 -7.77 23.81 16.19
N ALA A 198 -9.03 24.24 16.09
CA ALA A 198 -9.78 24.82 17.18
C ALA A 198 -11.07 24.02 17.44
N VAL A 199 -10.93 22.73 17.74
CA VAL A 199 -11.93 21.98 18.51
C VAL A 199 -11.22 21.03 19.47
N SER A 200 -10.97 21.51 20.68
CA SER A 200 -11.03 20.67 21.88
C SER A 200 -12.07 21.33 22.77
N PRO A 201 -13.08 20.59 23.23
CA PRO A 201 -13.01 20.21 24.64
C PRO A 201 -13.66 18.86 25.00
N SER A 202 -12.97 18.16 25.91
CA SER A 202 -13.50 17.48 27.10
C SER A 202 -14.53 16.33 27.00
N LEU A 203 -14.39 15.41 27.97
CA LEU A 203 -15.30 14.35 28.44
C LEU A 203 -14.84 12.96 27.97
N SER A 204 -14.62 11.95 28.82
CA SER A 204 -14.80 11.84 30.26
C SER A 204 -14.07 10.58 30.74
N ARG A 205 -13.45 10.72 31.91
CA ARG A 205 -12.80 9.69 32.73
C ARG A 205 -13.78 8.53 32.99
N VAL A 206 -13.57 7.37 32.38
CA VAL A 206 -14.29 6.14 32.76
C VAL A 206 -13.64 5.62 34.06
N SER A 207 -14.46 5.60 35.11
CA SER A 207 -14.10 5.13 36.44
C SER A 207 -14.03 3.60 36.45
N SER A 208 -12.88 3.06 36.88
CA SER A 208 -12.69 1.64 37.14
C SER A 208 -13.57 1.18 38.29
N HIS A 209 -14.55 0.31 38.01
CA HIS A 209 -15.22 -0.47 39.03
C HIS A 209 -14.48 -1.80 39.22
N SER A 210 -13.89 -1.95 40.40
CA SER A 210 -13.37 -3.21 40.92
C SER A 210 -14.52 -4.19 41.12
N PHE A 211 -14.48 -5.32 40.43
CA PHE A 211 -15.31 -6.49 40.75
C PHE A 211 -14.56 -7.35 41.75
N HIS A 212 -15.10 -7.44 42.97
CA HIS A 212 -14.74 -8.44 43.97
C HIS A 212 -15.71 -9.62 43.79
N TRP A 213 -15.19 -10.82 43.52
CA TRP A 213 -15.95 -12.05 43.66
C TRP A 213 -15.53 -12.72 44.96
N THR A 214 -16.53 -12.96 45.82
CA THR A 214 -16.50 -13.89 46.96
C THR A 214 -16.86 -15.28 46.51
#